data_AF-A0A5D8YD04-F1
#
_entry.id   AF-A0A5D8YD04-F1
#
_cell.length_a   1.000
_cell.length_b   1.000
_cell.length_c   1.000
_cell.angle_alpha   90.00
_cell.angle_beta   90.00
_cell.angle_gamma   90.00
#
_symmetry.space_group_name_H-M   'P 1'
#
loop_
_entity.id
_entity.type
_entity.pdbx_description
1 polymer ?
#
loop_
_entity_poly.entity_id
_entity_poly.type
_entity_poly.pdbx_seq_one_letter_code
_entity_poly.pdbx_strand_id
1 'polypeptide(L)'
;RPGYDYYTSDITTVAFPDKKEVSPSEVIDLSKKIKAGKIEWTAPSGNWIIRRYAIRNALAYNRPAPIGGKGLECDKLDKDAVDAMFSSMVGRYIKDSPQLAGKTIKAFEADSWEVGNPEWSAKFKEEFIKRRGYDPTPWLITYKTDRVVGNEDLTQRFQNDMYLTQTDLFADNFFT
;
A
#
# COMPACT_ATOMS: atom_id res chain seq x y z
N ARG A 1 17.19 15.24 4.16
CA ARG A 1 16.25 14.18 3.75
C ARG A 1 16.51 13.91 2.27
N PRO A 2 16.40 12.68 1.76
CA PRO A 2 16.53 12.45 0.32
C PRO A 2 15.29 13.05 -0.37
N GLY A 3 15.39 14.33 -0.73
CA GLY A 3 14.35 15.08 -1.44
C GLY A 3 13.03 15.29 -0.69
N TYR A 4 12.11 15.95 -1.39
CA TYR A 4 10.69 16.11 -1.05
C TYR A 4 9.78 15.59 -2.16
N ASP A 5 10.33 14.77 -3.07
CA ASP A 5 9.60 14.29 -4.23
C ASP A 5 8.50 13.32 -3.79
N TYR A 6 7.29 13.67 -4.18
CA TYR A 6 6.11 12.83 -3.97
C TYR A 6 5.92 11.93 -5.17
N TYR A 7 6.02 10.63 -4.94
CA TYR A 7 5.61 9.62 -5.91
C TYR A 7 4.18 9.25 -5.59
N THR A 8 3.24 9.58 -6.47
CA THR A 8 1.81 9.36 -6.27
C THR A 8 1.22 8.47 -7.35
N SER A 9 0.26 7.63 -6.99
CA SER A 9 -0.52 6.86 -7.95
C SER A 9 -1.97 6.77 -7.49
N ASP A 10 -2.90 6.67 -8.44
CA ASP A 10 -4.31 6.48 -8.13
C ASP A 10 -4.58 5.03 -7.74
N ILE A 11 -5.41 4.85 -6.69
CA ILE A 11 -5.92 3.54 -6.29
C ILE A 11 -7.28 3.31 -6.95
N THR A 12 -8.23 4.20 -6.66
CA THR A 12 -9.59 4.13 -7.18
C THR A 12 -10.30 5.47 -6.97
N THR A 13 -11.36 5.73 -7.72
CA THR A 13 -12.32 6.79 -7.42
C THR A 13 -13.69 6.17 -7.32
N VAL A 14 -14.37 6.37 -6.19
CA VAL A 14 -15.69 5.79 -5.92
C VAL A 14 -16.73 6.87 -5.69
N ALA A 15 -17.98 6.58 -6.05
CA ALA A 15 -19.15 7.35 -5.64
C ALA A 15 -20.07 6.52 -4.74
N PHE A 16 -20.65 7.15 -3.74
CA PHE A 16 -21.60 6.51 -2.83
C PHE A 16 -22.63 7.52 -2.30
N PRO A 17 -23.83 7.08 -1.88
CA PRO A 17 -24.84 7.98 -1.34
C PRO A 17 -24.34 8.68 -0.06
N ASP A 18 -24.69 9.95 0.14
CA ASP A 18 -24.30 10.68 1.34
C ASP A 18 -25.14 10.30 2.57
N LYS A 19 -24.82 9.13 3.13
CA LYS A 19 -25.40 8.61 4.38
C LYS A 19 -24.35 7.80 5.15
N LYS A 20 -24.52 7.69 6.48
CA LYS A 20 -23.54 7.04 7.36
C LYS A 20 -23.34 5.56 7.02
N GLU A 21 -24.43 4.84 6.80
CA GLU A 21 -24.45 3.41 6.48
C GLU A 21 -24.78 3.21 4.99
N VAL A 22 -23.89 2.52 4.28
CA VAL A 22 -23.96 2.32 2.83
C VAL A 22 -23.88 0.83 2.53
N SER A 23 -24.76 0.31 1.68
CA SER A 23 -24.61 -1.07 1.19
C SER A 23 -23.38 -1.16 0.26
N PRO A 24 -22.59 -2.25 0.28
CA PRO A 24 -21.51 -2.45 -0.68
C PRO A 24 -21.95 -2.26 -2.14
N SER A 25 -23.19 -2.65 -2.47
CA SER A 25 -23.74 -2.53 -3.82
C SER A 25 -24.06 -1.08 -4.24
N GLU A 26 -24.13 -0.14 -3.29
CA GLU A 26 -24.37 1.28 -3.56
C GLU A 26 -23.07 2.04 -3.87
N VAL A 27 -21.90 1.41 -3.64
CA VAL A 27 -20.60 2.00 -3.95
C VAL A 27 -20.25 1.73 -5.40
N ILE A 28 -20.09 2.80 -6.18
CA ILE A 28 -19.85 2.74 -7.61
C ILE A 28 -18.38 3.09 -7.88
N ASP A 29 -17.63 2.18 -8.50
CA ASP A 29 -16.29 2.47 -9.01
C ASP A 29 -16.38 3.35 -10.27
N LEU A 30 -15.90 4.59 -10.14
CA LEU A 30 -15.82 5.59 -11.20
C LEU A 30 -14.44 5.64 -11.88
N SER A 31 -13.47 4.80 -11.50
CA SER A 31 -12.09 4.89 -12.00
C SER A 31 -12.02 4.83 -13.53
N LYS A 32 -12.83 3.97 -14.15
CA LYS A 32 -12.94 3.85 -15.62
C LYS A 32 -13.73 4.97 -16.29
N LYS A 33 -14.36 5.85 -15.51
CA LYS A 33 -15.14 7.00 -15.99
C LYS A 33 -14.36 8.31 -15.91
N ILE A 34 -13.09 8.27 -15.49
CA ILE A 34 -12.20 9.42 -15.50
C ILE A 34 -11.57 9.54 -16.89
N LYS A 35 -11.77 10.67 -17.55
CA LYS A 35 -11.13 11.02 -18.83
C LYS A 35 -10.54 12.42 -18.75
N ALA A 36 -9.26 12.55 -19.08
CA ALA A 36 -8.53 13.83 -19.06
C ALA A 36 -8.74 14.65 -17.77
N GLY A 37 -8.73 13.98 -16.61
CA GLY A 37 -8.93 14.62 -15.30
C GLY A 37 -10.37 15.01 -14.95
N LYS A 38 -11.36 14.65 -15.78
CA LYS A 38 -12.79 14.87 -15.51
C LYS A 38 -13.53 13.54 -15.36
N ILE A 39 -14.55 13.53 -14.50
CA ILE A 39 -15.43 12.37 -14.32
C ILE A 39 -16.61 12.50 -15.29
N GLU A 40 -16.80 11.50 -16.15
CA GLU A 40 -17.96 11.37 -17.04
C GLU A 40 -18.96 10.37 -16.45
N TRP A 41 -19.85 10.87 -15.60
CA TRP A 41 -20.84 10.03 -14.91
C TRP A 41 -22.17 10.77 -14.74
N THR A 42 -23.26 10.14 -15.15
CA THR A 42 -24.62 10.59 -14.85
C THR A 42 -25.02 10.02 -13.49
N ALA A 43 -25.02 10.87 -12.46
CA ALA A 43 -25.40 10.46 -11.11
C ALA A 43 -26.91 10.15 -11.04
N PRO A 44 -27.32 9.06 -10.37
CA PRO A 44 -28.72 8.86 -10.00
C PRO A 44 -29.24 9.98 -9.10
N SER A 45 -30.56 10.11 -8.99
CA SER A 45 -31.19 11.08 -8.08
C SER A 45 -30.70 10.92 -6.63
N GLY A 46 -30.46 12.04 -5.96
CA GLY A 46 -30.02 12.09 -4.56
C GLY A 46 -28.67 12.78 -4.40
N ASN A 47 -28.16 12.79 -3.16
CA ASN A 47 -26.86 13.37 -2.84
C ASN A 47 -25.79 12.27 -2.82
N TRP A 48 -24.68 12.53 -3.50
CA TRP A 48 -23.58 11.59 -3.66
C TRP A 48 -22.28 12.21 -3.21
N ILE A 49 -21.44 11.42 -2.53
CA ILE A 49 -20.04 11.75 -2.28
C ILE A 49 -19.20 11.03 -3.33
N ILE A 50 -18.30 11.76 -3.97
CA ILE A 50 -17.23 11.20 -4.79
C ILE A 50 -15.94 11.28 -3.99
N ARG A 51 -15.24 10.15 -3.86
CA ARG A 51 -13.96 10.06 -3.15
C ARG A 51 -12.90 9.42 -4.04
N ARG A 52 -11.80 10.12 -4.23
CA ARG A 52 -10.59 9.63 -4.90
C ARG A 52 -9.59 9.15 -3.86
N TYR A 53 -9.19 7.89 -3.96
CA TYR A 53 -8.10 7.30 -3.21
C TYR A 53 -6.85 7.29 -4.07
N ALA A 54 -5.76 7.80 -3.51
CA ALA A 54 -4.44 7.79 -4.12
C ALA A 54 -3.40 7.43 -3.07
N ILE A 55 -2.33 6.78 -3.50
CA ILE A 55 -1.15 6.55 -2.67
C ILE A 55 -0.12 7.64 -2.89
N ARG A 56 0.72 7.82 -1.89
CA ARG A 56 1.99 8.52 -2.00
C ARG A 56 3.05 7.85 -1.14
N ASN A 57 4.33 8.05 -1.48
CA ASN A 57 5.43 7.64 -0.62
C ASN A 57 5.34 8.31 0.77
N ALA A 58 5.79 7.57 1.80
CA ALA A 58 5.79 8.00 3.20
C ALA A 58 6.84 9.07 3.52
N LEU A 59 7.78 9.34 2.59
CA LEU A 59 9.01 10.11 2.83
C LEU A 59 9.88 9.57 3.98
N ALA A 60 9.68 8.30 4.36
CA ALA A 60 10.60 7.59 5.23
C ALA A 60 11.92 7.33 4.49
N TYR A 61 13.03 7.38 5.23
CA TYR A 61 14.37 7.19 4.68
C TYR A 61 15.29 6.60 5.75
N ASN A 62 16.28 5.84 5.31
CA ASN A 62 17.20 5.11 6.18
C ASN A 62 18.08 6.04 7.02
N ARG A 63 18.33 5.65 8.28
CA ARG A 63 19.13 6.41 9.26
C ARG A 63 19.77 5.45 10.28
N PRO A 64 20.96 5.78 10.81
CA PRO A 64 21.91 6.76 10.27
C PRO A 64 22.55 6.22 8.97
N ALA A 65 22.76 7.08 7.98
CA ALA A 65 23.43 6.69 6.73
C ALA A 65 24.32 7.83 6.21
N PRO A 66 25.50 7.53 5.63
CA PRO A 66 26.32 8.54 4.95
C PRO A 66 25.57 9.09 3.73
N ILE A 67 26.01 10.25 3.22
CA ILE A 67 25.34 10.94 2.10
C ILE A 67 25.15 10.00 0.89
N GLY A 68 26.17 9.21 0.54
CA GLY A 68 26.10 8.27 -0.59
C GLY A 68 25.24 7.03 -0.37
N GLY A 69 24.82 6.75 0.86
CA GLY A 69 23.99 5.58 1.22
C GLY A 69 22.57 5.95 1.67
N LYS A 70 22.19 7.22 1.57
CA LYS A 70 20.92 7.74 2.07
C LYS A 70 19.86 7.77 0.97
N GLY A 71 18.70 7.18 1.21
CA GLY A 71 17.61 7.08 0.24
C GLY A 71 16.25 6.85 0.90
N LEU A 72 15.18 6.94 0.11
CA LEU A 72 13.85 6.58 0.57
C LEU A 72 13.83 5.10 0.96
N GLU A 73 13.04 4.78 1.97
CA GLU A 73 12.72 3.39 2.31
C GLU A 73 12.00 2.72 1.14
N CYS A 74 12.37 1.47 0.84
CA CYS A 74 11.63 0.68 -0.13
C CYS A 74 10.22 0.33 0.38
N ASP A 75 9.31 0.10 -0.56
CA ASP A 75 8.00 -0.47 -0.26
C ASP A 75 8.17 -1.91 0.26
N LYS A 76 7.80 -2.16 1.51
CA LYS A 76 7.93 -3.48 2.14
C LYS A 76 6.78 -4.43 1.81
N LEU A 77 5.74 -3.93 1.16
CA LEU A 77 4.59 -4.75 0.74
C LEU A 77 4.74 -5.22 -0.72
N ASP A 78 5.85 -4.90 -1.39
CA ASP A 78 6.17 -5.35 -2.75
C ASP A 78 7.53 -6.06 -2.77
N LYS A 79 7.51 -7.35 -3.13
CA LYS A 79 8.74 -8.16 -3.22
C LYS A 79 9.76 -7.59 -4.20
N ASP A 80 9.33 -7.03 -5.33
CA ASP A 80 10.28 -6.49 -6.32
C ASP A 80 11.03 -5.28 -5.74
N ALA A 81 10.36 -4.47 -4.92
CA ALA A 81 10.97 -3.33 -4.24
C ALA A 81 11.93 -3.76 -3.14
N VAL A 82 11.61 -4.82 -2.39
CA VAL A 82 12.51 -5.42 -1.40
C VAL A 82 13.73 -6.03 -2.07
N ASP A 83 13.55 -6.85 -3.10
CA ASP A 83 14.63 -7.52 -3.84
C ASP A 83 15.57 -6.50 -4.49
N ALA A 84 15.01 -5.40 -5.03
CA ALA A 84 15.80 -4.30 -5.58
C ALA A 84 16.63 -3.59 -4.50
N MET A 85 16.06 -3.32 -3.32
CA MET A 85 16.76 -2.74 -2.18
C MET A 85 17.88 -3.66 -1.71
N PHE A 86 17.58 -4.94 -1.50
CA PHE A 86 18.54 -5.93 -1.01
C PHE A 86 19.70 -6.11 -2.00
N SER A 87 19.39 -6.28 -3.29
CA SER A 87 20.39 -6.39 -4.36
C SER A 87 21.29 -5.15 -4.44
N SER A 88 20.69 -3.97 -4.20
CA SER A 88 21.39 -2.68 -4.23
C SER A 88 22.09 -2.35 -2.92
N MET A 89 22.02 -3.16 -1.87
CA MET A 89 22.75 -2.93 -0.62
C MET A 89 23.60 -4.15 -0.31
N VAL A 90 22.98 -5.15 0.29
CA VAL A 90 23.60 -6.40 0.68
C VAL A 90 24.18 -7.16 -0.52
N GLY A 91 23.40 -7.26 -1.61
CA GLY A 91 23.80 -7.98 -2.81
C GLY A 91 25.09 -7.47 -3.44
N ARG A 92 25.41 -6.17 -3.27
CA ARG A 92 26.68 -5.60 -3.75
C ARG A 92 27.89 -6.22 -3.06
N TYR A 93 27.84 -6.46 -1.75
CA TYR A 93 28.97 -7.10 -1.05
C TYR A 93 29.22 -8.52 -1.55
N ILE A 94 28.15 -9.27 -1.82
CA ILE A 94 28.25 -10.64 -2.36
C ILE A 94 28.80 -10.60 -3.79
N LYS A 95 28.37 -9.64 -4.60
CA LYS A 95 28.84 -9.45 -5.98
C LYS A 95 30.32 -9.03 -6.05
N ASP A 96 30.72 -8.08 -5.21
CA ASP A 96 32.04 -7.46 -5.25
C ASP A 96 33.09 -8.28 -4.47
N SER A 97 32.65 -9.18 -3.59
CA SER A 97 33.53 -10.04 -2.78
C SER A 97 32.97 -11.45 -2.58
N PRO A 98 32.67 -12.20 -3.66
CA PRO A 98 32.02 -13.51 -3.58
C PRO A 98 32.84 -14.53 -2.80
N GLN A 99 34.17 -14.41 -2.80
CA GLN A 99 35.10 -15.28 -2.05
C GLN A 99 34.95 -15.19 -0.52
N LEU A 100 34.32 -14.11 -0.02
CA LEU A 100 34.10 -13.88 1.41
C LEU A 100 32.73 -14.39 1.90
N ALA A 101 31.78 -14.63 0.98
CA ALA A 101 30.45 -15.13 1.30
C ALA A 101 30.53 -16.53 1.94
N GLY A 102 29.82 -16.73 3.04
CA GLY A 102 29.83 -17.99 3.82
C GLY A 102 31.08 -18.21 4.68
N LYS A 103 32.13 -17.37 4.53
CA LYS A 103 33.36 -17.42 5.34
C LYS A 103 33.39 -16.28 6.34
N THR A 104 33.53 -15.06 5.82
CA THR A 104 33.59 -13.82 6.61
C THR A 104 32.21 -13.17 6.67
N ILE A 105 31.53 -13.08 5.52
CA ILE A 105 30.16 -12.58 5.43
C ILE A 105 29.22 -13.76 5.66
N LYS A 106 28.71 -13.90 6.89
CA LYS A 106 27.91 -15.07 7.31
C LYS A 106 26.42 -14.80 7.45
N ALA A 107 26.03 -13.55 7.70
CA ALA A 107 24.65 -13.17 7.95
C ALA A 107 24.44 -11.70 7.59
N PHE A 108 23.17 -11.33 7.47
CA PHE A 108 22.72 -9.96 7.42
C PHE A 108 21.72 -9.73 8.55
N GLU A 109 21.69 -8.50 9.02
CA GLU A 109 20.83 -8.08 10.11
C GLU A 109 19.83 -7.07 9.56
N ALA A 110 18.56 -7.26 9.91
CA ALA A 110 17.55 -6.22 9.82
C ALA A 110 17.34 -5.71 11.23
N ASP A 111 17.69 -4.44 11.46
CA ASP A 111 17.58 -3.78 12.76
C ASP A 111 16.10 -3.50 13.13
N SER A 112 15.86 -2.88 14.29
CA SER A 112 14.53 -2.48 14.72
C SER A 112 13.82 -1.55 13.73
N TRP A 113 12.48 -1.62 13.74
CA TRP A 113 11.64 -0.93 12.76
C TRP A 113 11.25 0.49 13.22
N GLU A 114 11.66 1.51 12.45
CA GLU A 114 11.43 2.94 12.81
C GLU A 114 10.90 3.80 11.65
N VAL A 115 10.32 3.17 10.61
CA VAL A 115 10.01 3.86 9.34
C VAL A 115 8.52 4.03 9.07
N GLY A 116 7.69 3.86 10.11
CA GLY A 116 6.24 4.01 10.05
C GLY A 116 5.53 2.76 9.52
N ASN A 117 4.23 2.86 9.28
CA ASN A 117 3.42 1.71 8.87
C ASN A 117 3.08 1.81 7.37
N PRO A 118 3.55 0.88 6.53
CA PRO A 118 3.13 0.82 5.15
C PRO A 118 1.69 0.31 5.08
N GLU A 119 0.83 1.03 4.36
CA GLU A 119 -0.61 0.74 4.35
C GLU A 119 -1.13 0.24 3.01
N TRP A 120 -0.40 0.52 1.92
CA TRP A 120 -0.81 0.20 0.56
C TRP A 120 0.41 0.09 -0.35
N SER A 121 0.29 -0.70 -1.40
CA SER A 121 1.26 -0.87 -2.49
C SER A 121 0.54 -1.02 -3.83
N ALA A 122 1.25 -0.88 -4.94
CA ALA A 122 0.68 -1.01 -6.29
C ALA A 122 -0.07 -2.34 -6.48
N LYS A 123 0.45 -3.44 -5.92
CA LYS A 123 -0.12 -4.79 -6.02
C LYS A 123 -1.12 -5.12 -4.91
N PHE A 124 -1.37 -4.20 -3.96
CA PHE A 124 -2.12 -4.50 -2.74
C PHE A 124 -3.55 -4.98 -3.00
N LYS A 125 -4.28 -4.37 -3.96
CA LYS A 125 -5.65 -4.80 -4.30
C LYS A 125 -5.68 -6.25 -4.80
N GLU A 126 -4.75 -6.62 -5.67
CA GLU A 126 -4.66 -7.96 -6.25
C GLU A 126 -4.33 -8.99 -5.16
N GLU A 127 -3.35 -8.68 -4.31
CA GLU A 127 -2.98 -9.52 -3.17
C GLU A 127 -4.10 -9.64 -2.14
N PHE A 128 -4.83 -8.56 -1.86
CA PHE A 128 -6.02 -8.59 -1.01
C PHE A 128 -7.07 -9.57 -1.56
N ILE A 129 -7.41 -9.46 -2.85
CA ILE A 129 -8.39 -10.34 -3.49
C ILE A 129 -7.93 -11.80 -3.40
N LYS A 130 -6.66 -12.07 -3.71
CA LYS A 130 -6.06 -13.41 -3.66
C LYS A 130 -6.13 -14.02 -2.26
N ARG A 131 -5.88 -13.23 -1.21
CA ARG A 131 -5.73 -13.70 0.17
C ARG A 131 -7.04 -13.69 0.96
N ARG A 132 -7.96 -12.78 0.65
CA ARG A 132 -9.22 -12.54 1.38
C ARG A 132 -10.45 -12.98 0.59
N GLY A 133 -10.33 -13.12 -0.73
CA GLY A 133 -11.36 -13.73 -1.58
C GLY A 133 -12.43 -12.77 -2.11
N TYR A 134 -12.28 -11.45 -1.97
CA TYR A 134 -13.25 -10.46 -2.45
C TYR A 134 -12.61 -9.11 -2.82
N ASP A 135 -13.31 -8.30 -3.61
CA ASP A 135 -12.85 -6.96 -4.02
C ASP A 135 -12.96 -5.96 -2.84
N PRO A 136 -11.86 -5.32 -2.40
CA PRO A 136 -11.91 -4.34 -1.32
C PRO A 136 -12.55 -3.01 -1.73
N THR A 137 -12.69 -2.70 -3.03
CA THR A 137 -13.08 -1.36 -3.51
C THR A 137 -14.37 -0.80 -2.88
N PRO A 138 -15.48 -1.55 -2.79
CA PRO A 138 -16.70 -1.06 -2.15
C PRO A 138 -16.53 -0.69 -0.67
N TRP A 139 -15.56 -1.31 -0.01
CA TRP A 139 -15.35 -1.19 1.43
C TRP A 139 -14.32 -0.11 1.79
N LEU A 140 -13.51 0.35 0.82
CA LEU A 140 -12.51 1.39 1.03
C LEU A 140 -13.11 2.68 1.59
N ILE A 141 -14.41 2.94 1.41
CA ILE A 141 -15.09 4.10 1.99
C ILE A 141 -15.05 4.12 3.52
N THR A 142 -14.83 2.97 4.16
CA THR A 142 -14.63 2.83 5.62
C THR A 142 -13.20 3.14 6.06
N TYR A 143 -12.23 3.13 5.14
CA TYR A 143 -10.81 3.31 5.45
C TYR A 143 -10.55 4.70 6.04
N LYS A 144 -10.15 4.75 7.32
CA LYS A 144 -9.89 5.97 8.09
C LYS A 144 -11.07 6.96 8.13
N THR A 145 -12.30 6.45 8.12
CA THR A 145 -13.51 7.26 8.31
C THR A 145 -14.50 6.59 9.26
N ASP A 146 -15.57 7.30 9.60
CA ASP A 146 -16.68 6.84 10.44
C ASP A 146 -17.84 6.19 9.65
N ARG A 147 -17.63 5.92 8.36
CA ARG A 147 -18.64 5.29 7.49
C ARG A 147 -18.76 3.81 7.81
N VAL A 148 -20.00 3.31 7.73
CA VAL A 148 -20.33 1.89 7.89
C VAL A 148 -20.70 1.34 6.51
N VAL A 149 -20.10 0.22 6.13
CA VAL A 149 -20.47 -0.51 4.91
C VAL A 149 -21.11 -1.84 5.28
N GLY A 150 -22.33 -2.09 4.78
CA GLY A 150 -23.15 -3.21 5.20
C GLY A 150 -23.65 -3.02 6.64
N ASN A 151 -22.87 -3.42 7.63
CA ASN A 151 -23.12 -3.19 9.05
C ASN A 151 -21.78 -3.06 9.82
N GLU A 152 -21.85 -2.79 11.13
CA GLU A 152 -20.65 -2.58 11.96
C GLU A 152 -19.73 -3.81 12.00
N ASP A 153 -20.28 -5.02 12.12
CA ASP A 153 -19.51 -6.27 12.15
C ASP A 153 -18.76 -6.49 10.82
N LEU A 154 -19.45 -6.33 9.69
CA LEU A 154 -18.84 -6.44 8.36
C LEU A 154 -17.78 -5.37 8.11
N THR A 155 -18.03 -4.14 8.57
CA THR A 155 -17.06 -3.04 8.50
C THR A 155 -15.80 -3.37 9.28
N GLN A 156 -15.95 -3.85 10.53
CA GLN A 156 -14.81 -4.21 11.38
C GLN A 156 -14.02 -5.40 10.82
N ARG A 157 -14.70 -6.39 10.24
CA ARG A 157 -14.06 -7.51 9.54
C ARG A 157 -13.23 -7.03 8.35
N PHE A 158 -13.78 -6.15 7.51
CA PHE A 158 -13.03 -5.57 6.40
C PHE A 158 -11.78 -4.81 6.88
N GLN A 159 -11.91 -3.98 7.91
CA GLN A 159 -10.76 -3.25 8.48
C GLN A 159 -9.70 -4.20 9.03
N ASN A 160 -10.11 -5.32 9.63
CA ASN A 160 -9.19 -6.37 10.05
C ASN A 160 -8.53 -7.08 8.85
N ASP A 161 -9.28 -7.38 7.79
CA ASP A 161 -8.73 -7.99 6.57
C ASP A 161 -7.70 -7.08 5.88
N MET A 162 -7.92 -5.76 5.92
CA MET A 162 -6.95 -4.77 5.47
C MET A 162 -5.64 -4.87 6.27
N TYR A 163 -5.74 -4.91 7.60
CA TYR A 163 -4.58 -5.05 8.48
C TYR A 163 -3.86 -6.39 8.29
N LEU A 164 -4.60 -7.50 8.24
CA LEU A 164 -4.04 -8.83 7.99
C LEU A 164 -3.33 -8.89 6.64
N THR A 165 -3.88 -8.27 5.60
CA THR A 165 -3.23 -8.22 4.28
C THR A 165 -1.93 -7.42 4.33
N GLN A 166 -1.89 -6.31 5.08
CA GLN A 166 -0.65 -5.55 5.29
C GLN A 166 0.41 -6.39 6.00
N THR A 167 0.04 -7.07 7.09
CA THR A 167 0.99 -7.88 7.87
C THR A 167 1.46 -9.11 7.11
N ASP A 168 0.58 -9.78 6.38
CA ASP A 168 0.93 -10.95 5.57
C ASP A 168 1.89 -10.55 4.44
N LEU A 169 1.61 -9.45 3.73
CA LEU A 169 2.49 -8.96 2.67
C LEU A 169 3.83 -8.50 3.22
N PHE A 170 3.86 -7.85 4.38
CA PHE A 170 5.11 -7.48 5.02
C PHE A 170 5.94 -8.73 5.35
N ALA A 171 5.32 -9.74 5.95
CA ALA A 171 5.99 -10.99 6.30
C ALA A 171 6.53 -11.72 5.06
N ASP A 172 5.69 -11.92 4.05
CA ASP A 172 5.99 -12.69 2.84
C ASP A 172 6.93 -11.96 1.87
N ASN A 173 7.01 -10.63 1.92
CA ASN A 173 7.87 -9.89 0.98
C ASN A 173 9.17 -9.43 1.60
N PHE A 174 9.18 -9.06 2.89
CA PHE A 174 10.39 -8.53 3.54
C PHE A 174 11.26 -9.62 4.16
N PHE A 175 10.65 -10.69 4.71
CA PHE A 175 11.39 -11.72 5.45
C PHE A 175 11.60 -13.03 4.68
N THR A 176 11.14 -13.14 3.44
CA THR A 176 11.34 -14.34 2.58
C THR A 176 11.84 -14.00 1.17
#